data_AF-A0A952J322-F1
#
_entry.id   AF-A0A952J322-F1
#
_cell.length_a   1.000
_cell.length_b   1.000
_cell.length_c   1.000
_cell.angle_alpha   90.00
_cell.angle_beta   90.00
_cell.angle_gamma   90.00
#
_symmetry.space_group_name_H-M   'P 1'
#
loop_
_entity.id
_entity.type
_entity.pdbx_description
1 polymer ?
#
loop_
_entity_poly.entity_id
_entity_poly.type
_entity_poly.pdbx_seq_one_letter_code
_entity_poly.pdbx_strand_id
1 'polypeptide(L)'
;MMTVWRFFGYAIRLNSLLLILIWGACTQSEYTKLVKSELSRGIKVDSVLFGINLGDSRDEFYGKCFDLNKQHLITQGPKGATVQYLFSDSLVHENPTPMRLLFIPAFDDHDRIKELNLEFSYIAWSPWNKEYQSLALIQKVQDLLMVWYKGNPFIFVKINEQDLPVKLDGNRRLIVYIKDEQNVVVKVQDILNEAYKHSISK
;
A
#
# COMPACT_ATOMS: atom_id res chain seq x y z
N MET A 1 82.25 -18.83 38.69
CA MET A 1 82.49 -17.59 39.45
C MET A 1 81.83 -16.45 38.68
N MET A 2 80.96 -15.68 39.35
CA MET A 2 80.38 -14.38 38.93
C MET A 2 79.37 -14.33 37.76
N THR A 3 78.10 -14.34 38.18
CA THR A 3 76.97 -13.50 37.76
C THR A 3 77.27 -12.24 36.95
N VAL A 4 76.46 -11.96 35.91
CA VAL A 4 75.85 -10.63 35.67
C VAL A 4 74.48 -10.81 34.99
N TRP A 5 73.43 -10.29 35.63
CA TRP A 5 72.09 -10.07 35.09
C TRP A 5 72.03 -8.73 34.34
N ARG A 6 71.33 -8.66 33.19
CA ARG A 6 70.70 -7.43 32.66
C ARG A 6 69.35 -7.73 32.01
N PHE A 7 68.34 -7.86 32.86
CA PHE A 7 67.17 -6.99 32.97
C PHE A 7 66.74 -6.05 31.80
N PHE A 8 65.41 -6.03 31.60
CA PHE A 8 64.54 -4.97 31.05
C PHE A 8 64.73 -4.61 29.57
N GLY A 9 63.71 -4.54 28.71
CA GLY A 9 62.26 -4.62 28.86
C GLY A 9 61.68 -4.18 27.52
N TYR A 10 60.77 -4.95 26.93
CA TYR A 10 60.09 -4.56 25.69
C TYR A 10 59.25 -3.32 25.97
N ALA A 11 59.64 -2.19 25.39
CA ALA A 11 58.86 -0.96 25.42
C ALA A 11 57.66 -1.07 24.46
N ILE A 12 56.61 -1.78 24.88
CA ILE A 12 55.29 -1.65 24.26
C ILE A 12 54.65 -0.44 24.92
N ARG A 13 54.80 0.75 24.30
CA ARG A 13 54.07 1.92 24.75
C ARG A 13 52.60 1.80 24.37
N LEU A 14 51.79 1.91 25.42
CA LEU A 14 50.34 1.91 25.51
C LEU A 14 49.66 2.93 24.58
N ASN A 15 48.45 2.55 24.18
CA ASN A 15 47.28 3.40 23.96
C ASN A 15 47.32 4.46 22.87
N SER A 16 46.77 4.09 21.72
CA SER A 16 45.60 4.78 21.17
C SER A 16 44.86 3.84 20.23
N LEU A 17 44.17 2.84 20.80
CA LEU A 17 43.04 2.21 20.14
C LEU A 17 41.96 3.29 20.03
N LEU A 18 42.04 4.12 18.97
CA LEU A 18 40.88 4.82 18.46
C LEU A 18 39.94 3.72 17.94
N LEU A 19 39.13 3.18 18.85
CA LEU A 19 37.93 2.43 18.50
C LEU A 19 37.02 3.44 17.80
N ILE A 20 37.22 3.59 16.49
CA ILE A 20 36.27 4.26 15.63
C ILE A 20 35.02 3.38 15.68
N LEU A 21 34.14 3.71 16.63
CA LEU A 21 32.75 3.29 16.65
C LEU A 21 32.08 3.94 15.42
N ILE A 22 32.35 3.37 14.24
CA ILE A 22 31.51 3.57 13.07
C ILE A 22 30.23 2.81 13.40
N TRP A 23 29.36 3.42 14.20
CA TRP A 23 27.96 3.02 14.24
C TRP A 23 27.45 3.29 12.83
N GLY A 24 27.44 2.25 12.01
CA GLY A 24 26.75 2.26 10.73
C GLY A 24 25.31 2.63 11.03
N ALA A 25 24.98 3.91 10.82
CA ALA A 25 23.61 4.36 10.82
C ALA A 25 22.92 3.56 9.71
N CYS A 26 22.24 2.48 10.09
CA CYS A 26 21.40 1.73 9.18
C CYS A 26 20.32 2.71 8.71
N THR A 27 20.49 3.25 7.50
CA THR A 27 19.59 4.25 6.93
C THR A 27 18.31 3.55 6.54
N GLN A 28 17.36 3.55 7.47
CA GLN A 28 16.02 3.04 7.24
C GLN A 28 15.32 3.83 6.12
N SER A 29 14.67 3.13 5.18
CA SER A 29 13.91 3.76 4.10
C SER A 29 12.75 4.61 4.63
N GLU A 30 12.30 5.58 3.84
CA GLU A 30 11.17 6.45 4.18
C GLU A 30 9.89 5.65 4.43
N TYR A 31 9.62 4.65 3.57
CA TYR A 31 8.47 3.77 3.75
C TYR A 31 8.54 2.99 5.07
N THR A 32 9.70 2.46 5.44
CA THR A 32 9.85 1.75 6.71
C THR A 32 9.63 2.70 7.89
N LYS A 33 10.04 3.98 7.79
CA LYS A 33 9.75 5.00 8.81
C LYS A 33 8.24 5.26 8.93
N LEU A 34 7.56 5.41 7.80
CA LEU A 34 6.11 5.59 7.73
C LEU A 34 5.35 4.40 8.36
N VAL A 35 5.74 3.17 8.06
CA VAL A 35 5.14 1.96 8.67
C VAL A 35 5.29 2.00 10.19
N LYS A 36 6.51 2.27 10.70
CA LYS A 36 6.74 2.32 12.15
C LYS A 36 5.93 3.43 12.82
N SER A 37 5.85 4.62 12.21
CA SER A 37 5.08 5.73 12.77
C SER A 37 3.57 5.48 12.74
N GLU A 38 3.05 4.86 11.68
CA GLU A 38 1.62 4.54 11.60
C GLU A 38 1.22 3.45 12.59
N LEU A 39 2.04 2.39 12.72
CA LEU A 39 1.77 1.32 13.69
C LEU A 39 1.94 1.78 15.14
N SER A 40 2.88 2.70 15.43
CA SER A 40 3.06 3.21 16.81
C SER A 40 1.91 4.07 17.30
N ARG A 41 1.09 4.62 16.39
CA ARG A 41 -0.15 5.33 16.74
C ARG A 41 -1.19 4.39 17.36
N GLY A 42 -1.11 3.08 17.12
CA GLY A 42 -2.09 2.10 17.61
C GLY A 42 -3.49 2.26 17.02
N ILE A 43 -3.63 3.02 15.92
CA ILE A 43 -4.90 3.29 15.26
C ILE A 43 -5.11 2.27 14.14
N LYS A 44 -6.23 1.56 14.18
CA LYS A 44 -6.68 0.66 13.12
C LYS A 44 -7.65 1.40 12.19
N VAL A 45 -7.43 1.28 10.88
CA VAL A 45 -8.17 1.97 9.81
C VAL A 45 -8.66 0.93 8.80
N ASP A 46 -9.72 0.20 9.15
CA ASP A 46 -10.15 -0.95 8.33
C ASP A 46 -11.09 -0.60 7.18
N SER A 47 -11.78 0.54 7.24
CA SER A 47 -12.78 0.94 6.24
C SER A 47 -12.17 1.02 4.84
N VAL A 48 -12.85 0.49 3.83
CA VAL A 48 -12.43 0.58 2.42
C VAL A 48 -13.45 1.38 1.61
N LEU A 49 -14.59 0.79 1.23
CA LEU A 49 -15.67 1.50 0.53
C LEU A 49 -17.02 0.91 0.92
N PHE A 50 -18.08 1.72 0.88
CA PHE A 50 -19.47 1.28 1.12
C PHE A 50 -19.67 0.45 2.41
N GLY A 51 -18.92 0.76 3.46
CA GLY A 51 -18.97 0.03 4.74
C GLY A 51 -18.29 -1.35 4.72
N ILE A 52 -17.65 -1.74 3.62
CA ILE A 52 -16.76 -2.90 3.54
C ILE A 52 -15.45 -2.56 4.25
N ASN A 53 -15.00 -3.46 5.11
CA ASN A 53 -13.80 -3.30 5.93
C ASN A 53 -12.80 -4.43 5.67
N LEU A 54 -11.52 -4.13 5.84
CA LEU A 54 -10.51 -5.15 6.10
C LEU A 54 -10.91 -5.92 7.37
N GLY A 55 -10.84 -7.25 7.31
CA GLY A 55 -11.27 -8.14 8.39
C GLY A 55 -12.74 -8.54 8.36
N ASP A 56 -13.57 -7.98 7.48
CA ASP A 56 -14.91 -8.55 7.24
C ASP A 56 -14.79 -10.02 6.84
N SER A 57 -15.69 -10.87 7.32
CA SER A 57 -15.84 -12.24 6.82
C SER A 57 -16.39 -12.25 5.41
N ARG A 58 -16.26 -13.39 4.74
CA ARG A 58 -16.90 -13.64 3.45
C ARG A 58 -18.41 -13.38 3.46
N ASP A 59 -19.10 -13.85 4.50
CA ASP A 59 -20.55 -13.66 4.65
C ASP A 59 -20.91 -12.19 4.84
N GLU A 60 -20.14 -11.46 5.66
CA GLU A 60 -20.31 -10.00 5.83
C GLU A 60 -20.10 -9.26 4.52
N PHE A 61 -19.09 -9.62 3.73
CA PHE A 61 -18.84 -9.01 2.42
C PHE A 61 -20.00 -9.23 1.45
N TYR A 62 -20.44 -10.47 1.27
CA TYR A 62 -21.51 -10.77 0.32
C TYR A 62 -22.87 -10.25 0.80
N GLY A 63 -23.12 -10.24 2.12
CA GLY A 63 -24.30 -9.61 2.72
C GLY A 63 -24.36 -8.11 2.43
N LYS A 64 -23.25 -7.39 2.67
CA LYS A 64 -23.15 -5.96 2.31
C LYS A 64 -23.36 -5.74 0.82
N CYS A 65 -22.75 -6.56 -0.04
CA CYS A 65 -22.94 -6.44 -1.48
C CYS A 65 -24.40 -6.70 -1.91
N PHE A 66 -25.08 -7.64 -1.28
CA PHE A 66 -26.49 -7.91 -1.54
C PHE A 66 -27.37 -6.71 -1.18
N ASP A 67 -27.14 -6.10 -0.02
CA ASP A 67 -27.90 -4.92 0.41
C ASP A 67 -27.62 -3.68 -0.44
N LEU A 68 -26.37 -3.47 -0.86
CA LEU A 68 -26.00 -2.40 -1.78
C LEU A 68 -26.59 -2.62 -3.19
N ASN A 69 -26.69 -3.87 -3.65
CA ASN A 69 -27.31 -4.19 -4.93
C ASN A 69 -28.82 -3.97 -4.91
N LYS A 70 -29.51 -4.32 -3.81
CA LYS A 70 -30.93 -3.98 -3.60
C LYS A 70 -31.19 -2.47 -3.66
N GLN A 71 -30.22 -1.67 -3.23
CA GLN A 71 -30.27 -0.21 -3.30
C GLN A 71 -29.88 0.34 -4.68
N HIS A 72 -29.58 -0.52 -5.66
CA HIS A 72 -29.08 -0.16 -6.99
C HIS A 72 -27.79 0.67 -6.98
N LEU A 73 -27.03 0.64 -5.88
CA LEU A 73 -25.75 1.32 -5.78
C LEU A 73 -24.65 0.57 -6.52
N ILE A 74 -24.71 -0.75 -6.52
CA ILE A 74 -23.76 -1.63 -7.21
C ILE A 74 -24.48 -2.67 -8.06
N THR A 75 -23.74 -3.24 -9.00
CA THR A 75 -24.19 -4.32 -9.88
C THR A 75 -23.14 -5.43 -9.95
N GLN A 76 -23.47 -6.54 -10.58
CA GLN A 76 -22.48 -7.55 -10.93
C GLN A 76 -21.57 -7.03 -12.05
N GLY A 77 -20.26 -7.21 -11.90
CA GLY A 77 -19.27 -6.83 -12.90
C GLY A 77 -19.17 -7.82 -14.07
N PRO A 78 -18.38 -7.47 -15.11
CA PRO A 78 -18.15 -8.33 -16.26
C PRO A 78 -17.63 -9.71 -15.85
N LYS A 79 -18.12 -10.77 -16.49
CA LYS A 79 -17.77 -12.19 -16.22
C LYS A 79 -18.16 -12.70 -14.81
N GLY A 80 -18.90 -11.91 -14.03
CA GLY A 80 -19.56 -12.35 -12.79
C GLY A 80 -18.67 -12.63 -11.58
N ALA A 81 -17.37 -12.36 -11.67
CA ALA A 81 -16.45 -12.57 -10.56
C ALA A 81 -16.24 -11.32 -9.69
N THR A 82 -16.71 -10.14 -10.13
CA THR A 82 -16.45 -8.85 -9.48
C THR A 82 -17.74 -8.12 -9.18
N VAL A 83 -17.67 -7.19 -8.22
CA VAL A 83 -18.73 -6.21 -7.96
C VAL A 83 -18.42 -4.94 -8.74
N GLN A 84 -19.44 -4.30 -9.31
CA GLN A 84 -19.30 -3.10 -10.13
C GLN A 84 -20.02 -1.90 -9.49
N TYR A 85 -19.28 -0.79 -9.38
CA TYR A 85 -19.79 0.53 -9.09
C TYR A 85 -19.55 1.46 -10.28
N LEU A 86 -20.59 2.15 -10.74
CA LEU A 86 -20.51 3.15 -11.80
C LEU A 86 -20.71 4.52 -11.21
N PHE A 87 -19.79 5.44 -11.49
CA PHE A 87 -19.82 6.78 -10.91
C PHE A 87 -19.16 7.80 -11.81
N SER A 88 -19.26 9.08 -11.45
CA SER A 88 -18.46 10.14 -12.03
C SER A 88 -17.63 10.79 -10.91
N ASP A 89 -16.40 11.16 -11.22
CA ASP A 89 -15.40 11.80 -10.34
C ASP A 89 -15.66 13.30 -10.09
N SER A 90 -16.94 13.72 -10.12
CA SER A 90 -17.35 15.12 -10.02
C SER A 90 -17.03 15.80 -8.70
N LEU A 91 -16.73 15.03 -7.66
CA LEU A 91 -16.29 15.56 -6.37
C LEU A 91 -14.83 16.01 -6.36
N VAL A 92 -14.05 15.64 -7.37
CA VAL A 92 -12.59 15.82 -7.39
C VAL A 92 -12.11 16.57 -8.62
N HIS A 93 -12.73 16.36 -9.79
CA HIS A 93 -12.26 16.94 -11.05
C HIS A 93 -13.29 17.89 -11.67
N GLU A 94 -12.81 19.03 -12.19
CA GLU A 94 -13.62 20.05 -12.86
C GLU A 94 -14.32 19.55 -14.13
N ASN A 95 -13.71 18.56 -14.79
CA ASN A 95 -14.27 17.87 -15.96
C ASN A 95 -14.57 16.40 -15.59
N PRO A 96 -15.76 16.13 -15.03
CA PRO A 96 -16.10 14.81 -14.54
C PRO A 96 -16.23 13.82 -15.70
N THR A 97 -15.66 12.64 -15.53
CA THR A 97 -15.67 11.55 -16.50
C THR A 97 -16.40 10.35 -15.89
N PRO A 98 -17.29 9.67 -16.63
CA PRO A 98 -17.87 8.42 -16.17
C PRO A 98 -16.82 7.31 -16.01
N MET A 99 -16.80 6.68 -14.84
CA MET A 99 -15.86 5.66 -14.43
C MET A 99 -16.57 4.39 -14.00
N ARG A 100 -15.89 3.27 -14.22
CA ARG A 100 -16.20 1.98 -13.63
C ARG A 100 -15.18 1.71 -12.53
N LEU A 101 -15.67 1.25 -11.40
CA LEU A 101 -14.88 0.62 -10.35
C LEU A 101 -15.34 -0.83 -10.21
N LEU A 102 -14.44 -1.77 -10.47
CA LEU A 102 -14.63 -3.18 -10.13
C LEU A 102 -13.92 -3.48 -8.81
N PHE A 103 -14.54 -4.29 -7.95
CA PHE A 103 -13.87 -4.73 -6.73
C PHE A 103 -14.14 -6.18 -6.36
N ILE A 104 -13.13 -6.82 -5.76
CA ILE A 104 -13.15 -8.22 -5.33
C ILE A 104 -12.25 -8.44 -4.10
N PRO A 105 -12.71 -9.17 -3.07
CA PRO A 105 -11.92 -9.47 -1.88
C PRO A 105 -10.96 -10.62 -2.11
N ALA A 106 -9.81 -10.55 -1.43
CA ALA A 106 -8.96 -11.70 -1.17
C ALA A 106 -9.04 -12.01 0.33
N PHE A 107 -9.43 -13.25 0.63
CA PHE A 107 -9.59 -13.74 1.99
C PHE A 107 -8.28 -14.35 2.51
N ASP A 108 -8.09 -14.30 3.82
CA ASP A 108 -7.08 -15.08 4.53
C ASP A 108 -7.60 -16.48 4.89
N ASP A 109 -6.77 -17.25 5.59
CA ASP A 109 -7.08 -18.63 5.98
C ASP A 109 -8.20 -18.74 7.03
N HIS A 110 -8.61 -17.60 7.61
CA HIS A 110 -9.74 -17.47 8.55
C HIS A 110 -10.97 -16.88 7.88
N ASP A 111 -10.97 -16.84 6.55
CA ASP A 111 -12.04 -16.31 5.71
C ASP A 111 -12.36 -14.82 5.96
N ARG A 112 -11.34 -14.05 6.36
CA ARG A 112 -11.41 -12.61 6.57
C ARG A 112 -10.74 -11.85 5.43
N ILE A 113 -11.30 -10.71 5.03
CA ILE A 113 -10.70 -9.85 3.99
C ILE A 113 -9.33 -9.35 4.47
N LYS A 114 -8.26 -9.82 3.84
CA LYS A 114 -6.90 -9.28 4.04
C LYS A 114 -6.51 -8.24 2.99
N GLU A 115 -7.16 -8.33 1.82
CA GLU A 115 -6.95 -7.39 0.71
C GLU A 115 -8.25 -7.19 -0.06
N LEU A 116 -8.51 -5.96 -0.49
CA LEU A 116 -9.53 -5.63 -1.47
C LEU A 116 -8.88 -5.10 -2.74
N ASN A 117 -9.17 -5.75 -3.85
CA ASN A 117 -8.68 -5.38 -5.17
C ASN A 117 -9.68 -4.42 -5.81
N LEU A 118 -9.23 -3.21 -6.14
CA LEU A 118 -10.02 -2.21 -6.84
C LEU A 118 -9.44 -2.02 -8.25
N GLU A 119 -10.28 -2.06 -9.28
CA GLU A 119 -9.88 -1.86 -10.68
C GLU A 119 -10.73 -0.73 -11.27
N PHE A 120 -10.07 0.37 -11.61
CA PHE A 120 -10.66 1.56 -12.19
C PHE A 120 -10.46 1.55 -13.70
N SER A 121 -11.50 1.93 -14.44
CA SER A 121 -11.43 2.19 -15.87
C SER A 121 -12.40 3.29 -16.27
N TYR A 122 -12.12 4.02 -17.34
CA TYR A 122 -13.14 4.88 -17.96
C TYR A 122 -14.22 4.04 -18.64
N ILE A 123 -15.48 4.50 -18.57
CA ILE A 123 -16.58 3.84 -19.29
C ILE A 123 -16.42 3.97 -20.79
N ALA A 124 -15.96 5.14 -21.25
CA ALA A 124 -15.74 5.45 -22.66
C ALA A 124 -14.37 4.97 -23.18
N TRP A 125 -13.65 4.11 -22.44
CA TRP A 125 -12.36 3.58 -22.88
C TRP A 125 -12.50 2.91 -24.26
N SER A 126 -11.50 3.15 -25.11
CA SER A 126 -11.32 2.45 -26.36
C SER A 126 -9.84 2.54 -26.80
N PRO A 127 -9.27 1.56 -27.54
CA PRO A 127 -7.85 1.57 -27.92
C PRO A 127 -7.40 2.82 -28.68
N TRP A 128 -8.29 3.50 -29.40
CA TRP A 128 -7.97 4.70 -30.17
C TRP A 128 -8.15 6.02 -29.40
N ASN A 129 -8.75 6.00 -28.20
CA ASN A 129 -8.97 7.20 -27.41
C ASN A 129 -7.83 7.37 -26.39
N LYS A 130 -6.86 8.23 -26.71
CA LYS A 130 -5.69 8.49 -25.86
C LYS A 130 -6.02 9.16 -24.52
N GLU A 131 -7.11 9.93 -24.45
CA GLU A 131 -7.52 10.63 -23.23
C GLU A 131 -8.08 9.68 -22.18
N TYR A 132 -8.65 8.56 -22.63
CA TYR A 132 -9.23 7.54 -21.75
C TYR A 132 -8.31 6.35 -21.54
N GLN A 133 -7.00 6.52 -21.55
CA GLN A 133 -6.05 5.46 -21.22
C GLN A 133 -5.66 5.47 -19.73
N SER A 134 -5.15 4.34 -19.25
CA SER A 134 -4.72 4.13 -17.86
C SER A 134 -3.63 5.11 -17.41
N LEU A 135 -2.78 5.57 -18.33
CA LEU A 135 -1.76 6.58 -18.06
C LEU A 135 -2.36 7.94 -17.65
N ALA A 136 -3.49 8.33 -18.25
CA ALA A 136 -4.23 9.52 -17.83
C ALA A 136 -5.07 9.24 -16.56
N LEU A 137 -5.55 8.01 -16.41
CA LEU A 137 -6.41 7.58 -15.30
C LEU A 137 -5.67 7.52 -13.95
N ILE A 138 -4.40 7.12 -13.92
CA ILE A 138 -3.70 6.86 -12.65
C ILE A 138 -3.58 8.10 -11.76
N GLN A 139 -3.43 9.28 -12.34
CA GLN A 139 -3.42 10.53 -11.56
C GLN A 139 -4.79 10.80 -10.95
N LYS A 140 -5.86 10.72 -11.75
CA LYS A 140 -7.24 10.88 -11.27
C LYS A 140 -7.59 9.92 -10.16
N VAL A 141 -7.14 8.67 -10.26
CA VAL A 141 -7.35 7.66 -9.21
C VAL A 141 -6.64 8.06 -7.92
N GLN A 142 -5.38 8.51 -7.98
CA GLN A 142 -4.68 8.98 -6.77
C GLN A 142 -5.40 10.18 -6.12
N ASP A 143 -5.89 11.13 -6.91
CA ASP A 143 -6.61 12.29 -6.40
C ASP A 143 -7.94 11.88 -5.73
N LEU A 144 -8.68 10.95 -6.33
CA LEU A 144 -9.87 10.34 -5.73
C LEU A 144 -9.56 9.67 -4.40
N LEU A 145 -8.49 8.87 -4.34
CA LEU A 145 -8.08 8.18 -3.11
C LEU A 145 -7.68 9.15 -2.01
N MET A 146 -7.03 10.27 -2.34
CA MET A 146 -6.69 11.32 -1.37
C MET A 146 -7.95 11.94 -0.76
N VAL A 147 -9.01 12.14 -1.55
CA VAL A 147 -10.29 12.66 -1.06
C VAL A 147 -11.06 11.63 -0.24
N TRP A 148 -11.15 10.38 -0.73
CA TRP A 148 -11.92 9.31 -0.08
C TRP A 148 -11.33 8.92 1.26
N TYR A 149 -10.00 8.81 1.35
CA TYR A 149 -9.33 8.25 2.51
C TYR A 149 -8.68 9.30 3.42
N LYS A 150 -8.39 10.50 2.92
CA LYS A 150 -7.68 11.57 3.65
C LYS A 150 -6.36 11.05 4.24
N GLY A 151 -5.75 11.75 5.20
CA GLY A 151 -4.55 11.28 5.90
C GLY A 151 -3.26 11.52 5.11
N ASN A 152 -2.33 10.57 5.18
CA ASN A 152 -0.97 10.74 4.65
C ASN A 152 -0.96 10.86 3.11
N PRO A 153 -0.03 11.61 2.50
CA PRO A 153 0.13 11.62 1.05
C PRO A 153 0.69 10.30 0.52
N PHE A 154 0.64 10.11 -0.80
CA PHE A 154 1.37 9.04 -1.47
C PHE A 154 2.88 9.27 -1.39
N ILE A 155 3.65 8.20 -1.23
CA ILE A 155 5.10 8.15 -1.40
C ILE A 155 5.46 7.08 -2.41
N PHE A 156 6.58 7.24 -3.11
CA PHE A 156 7.06 6.22 -4.04
C PHE A 156 7.88 5.16 -3.29
N VAL A 157 7.54 3.90 -3.52
CA VAL A 157 8.17 2.75 -2.88
C VAL A 157 8.56 1.74 -3.94
N LYS A 158 9.80 1.27 -3.88
CA LYS A 158 10.29 0.22 -4.77
C LYS A 158 9.69 -1.14 -4.39
N ILE A 159 8.84 -1.68 -5.26
CA ILE A 159 8.17 -2.98 -5.12
C ILE A 159 8.45 -3.77 -6.40
N ASN A 160 9.09 -4.94 -6.28
CA ASN A 160 9.48 -5.78 -7.43
C ASN A 160 10.19 -4.97 -8.52
N GLU A 161 11.17 -4.15 -8.11
CA GLU A 161 11.97 -3.28 -8.98
C GLU A 161 11.24 -2.09 -9.61
N GLN A 162 9.94 -1.95 -9.39
CA GLN A 162 9.14 -0.82 -9.85
C GLN A 162 8.88 0.18 -8.72
N ASP A 163 9.08 1.46 -8.97
CA ASP A 163 8.67 2.52 -8.05
C ASP A 163 7.17 2.76 -8.18
N LEU A 164 6.41 2.40 -7.14
CA LEU A 164 4.96 2.50 -7.11
C LEU A 164 4.49 3.52 -6.06
N PRO A 165 3.45 4.31 -6.36
CA PRO A 165 2.81 5.16 -5.36
C PRO A 165 2.12 4.29 -4.30
N VAL A 166 2.50 4.53 -3.05
CA VAL A 166 1.98 3.86 -1.86
C VAL A 166 1.49 4.90 -0.86
N LYS A 167 0.31 4.66 -0.30
CA LYS A 167 -0.25 5.43 0.80
C LYS A 167 -0.55 4.50 1.97
N LEU A 168 -0.24 4.94 3.19
CA LEU A 168 -0.43 4.14 4.40
C LEU A 168 -1.05 5.01 5.50
N ASP A 169 -2.19 4.56 6.04
CA ASP A 169 -2.81 5.13 7.25
C ASP A 169 -3.17 3.98 8.20
N GLY A 170 -2.66 4.03 9.42
CA GLY A 170 -2.76 2.93 10.39
C GLY A 170 -2.26 1.63 9.78
N ASN A 171 -3.15 0.62 9.71
CA ASN A 171 -2.88 -0.67 9.08
C ASN A 171 -3.26 -0.75 7.59
N ARG A 172 -3.90 0.26 7.00
CA ARG A 172 -4.41 0.20 5.62
C ARG A 172 -3.40 0.76 4.65
N ARG A 173 -2.84 -0.11 3.81
CA ARG A 173 -1.97 0.24 2.71
C ARG A 173 -2.73 0.28 1.38
N LEU A 174 -2.53 1.34 0.62
CA LEU A 174 -2.95 1.47 -0.77
C LEU A 174 -1.71 1.39 -1.66
N ILE A 175 -1.70 0.50 -2.65
CA ILE A 175 -0.68 0.45 -3.71
C ILE A 175 -1.39 0.68 -5.04
N VAL A 176 -0.97 1.68 -5.82
CA VAL A 176 -1.61 2.02 -7.11
C VAL A 176 -0.66 1.70 -8.26
N TYR A 177 -1.15 1.03 -9.30
CA TYR A 177 -0.36 0.75 -10.50
C TYR A 177 -1.23 0.59 -11.75
N ILE A 178 -0.62 0.81 -12.92
CA ILE A 178 -1.23 0.52 -14.21
C ILE A 178 -1.14 -0.98 -14.46
N LYS A 179 -2.28 -1.65 -14.69
CA LYS A 179 -2.35 -3.08 -15.03
C LYS A 179 -2.20 -3.30 -16.53
N ASP A 180 -2.89 -2.49 -17.31
CA ASP A 180 -2.91 -2.53 -18.78
C ASP A 180 -3.35 -1.14 -19.32
N GLU A 181 -3.55 -1.01 -20.63
CA GLU A 181 -3.96 0.25 -21.28
C GLU A 181 -5.30 0.80 -20.76
N GLN A 182 -6.17 -0.05 -20.23
CA GLN A 182 -7.50 0.34 -19.76
C GLN A 182 -7.55 0.57 -18.24
N ASN A 183 -6.83 -0.26 -17.48
CA ASN A 183 -7.11 -0.46 -16.08
C ASN A 183 -6.00 0.06 -15.16
N VAL A 184 -6.40 0.81 -14.14
CA VAL A 184 -5.57 1.15 -12.98
C VAL A 184 -6.05 0.34 -11.79
N VAL A 185 -5.13 -0.35 -11.13
CA VAL A 185 -5.42 -1.17 -9.95
C VAL A 185 -4.99 -0.46 -8.69
N VAL A 186 -5.81 -0.58 -7.65
CA VAL A 186 -5.48 -0.21 -6.27
C VAL A 186 -5.62 -1.45 -5.40
N LYS A 187 -4.50 -1.88 -4.81
CA LYS A 187 -4.48 -2.91 -3.76
C LYS A 187 -4.72 -2.23 -2.43
N VAL A 188 -5.82 -2.55 -1.75
CA VAL A 188 -6.07 -2.13 -0.37
C VAL A 188 -5.73 -3.30 0.56
N GLN A 189 -4.69 -3.19 1.37
CA GLN A 189 -4.13 -4.30 2.15
C GLN A 189 -4.07 -3.98 3.63
N ASP A 190 -4.33 -4.99 4.48
CA ASP A 190 -4.07 -4.94 5.92
C ASP A 190 -2.61 -5.32 6.22
N ILE A 191 -1.76 -4.36 6.58
CA ILE A 191 -0.36 -4.63 6.87
C ILE A 191 -0.13 -5.38 8.20
N LEU A 192 -1.18 -5.56 9.02
CA LEU A 192 -1.12 -6.42 10.21
C LEU A 192 -1.27 -7.89 9.86
N ASN A 193 -1.86 -8.21 8.70
CA ASN A 193 -1.95 -9.58 8.21
C ASN A 193 -0.56 -10.11 7.82
N GLU A 194 -0.29 -11.38 8.12
CA GLU A 194 1.01 -12.02 7.94
C GLU A 194 1.51 -11.97 6.49
N ALA A 195 0.58 -12.00 5.52
CA ALA A 195 0.91 -11.89 4.10
C ALA A 195 1.60 -10.56 3.72
N TYR A 196 1.42 -9.50 4.52
CA TYR A 196 1.86 -8.15 4.20
C TYR A 196 2.77 -7.52 5.27
N LYS A 197 2.85 -8.14 6.45
CA LYS A 197 3.66 -7.68 7.59
C LYS A 197 5.16 -7.52 7.27
N HIS A 198 5.67 -8.28 6.30
CA HIS A 198 7.08 -8.29 5.90
C HIS A 198 7.40 -7.44 4.66
N SER A 199 6.44 -6.72 4.06
CA SER A 199 6.68 -5.89 2.88
C SER A 199 7.44 -4.58 3.19
N ILE A 200 8.16 -4.53 4.30
CA ILE A 200 9.02 -3.42 4.69
C ILE A 200 10.28 -3.56 3.84
N SER A 201 10.54 -2.62 2.91
CA SER A 201 11.82 -2.58 2.18
C SER A 201 12.96 -2.68 3.19
N LYS A 202 13.78 -3.73 3.04
CA LYS A 202 15.08 -3.82 3.71
C LYS A 202 15.96 -2.66 3.28
#